data_AF-W5NPV3-F1
#
_entry.id   AF-W5NPV3-F1
#
_cell.length_a   1.000
_cell.length_b   1.000
_cell.length_c   1.000
_cell.angle_alpha   90.00
_cell.angle_beta   90.00
_cell.angle_gamma   90.00
#
_symmetry.space_group_name_H-M   'P 1'
#
loop_
_entity.id
_entity.type
_entity.pdbx_description
1 polymer ?
#
loop_
_entity_poly.entity_id
_entity_poly.type
_entity_poly.pdbx_seq_one_letter_code
_entity_poly.pdbx_strand_id
1 'polypeptide(L)'
;FQTCEYSKCCDPLNCVLKGKAECGSGPCCGKNTCKCNRGRECRKSTDPCDFPEFCNGLSEFCAPDMRAADLQMCNNKSSYCFKGICQDRTMQCTNLFGKYAKEASYQCAEEVNYQGDVFGNCLGKPWFFLHHLCGKLVCHWTHSLIVSRNDIHVQYTYLGGHICTSAYLRTRKFPDPTISSNGSMCDEDK
;
A
#
# COMPACT_ATOMS: atom_id res chain seq x y z
N PHE A 1 -4.02 30.06 -15.91
CA PHE A 1 -5.44 30.41 -15.82
C PHE A 1 -6.20 29.20 -15.32
N GLN A 2 -6.83 29.29 -14.15
CA GLN A 2 -7.60 28.19 -13.58
C GLN A 2 -9.01 28.23 -14.16
N THR A 3 -9.39 27.23 -14.94
CA THR A 3 -10.73 27.11 -15.53
C THR A 3 -11.75 26.71 -14.46
N CYS A 4 -12.81 27.50 -14.31
CA CYS A 4 -13.93 27.17 -13.42
C CYS A 4 -14.75 26.01 -14.01
N GLU A 5 -14.61 24.82 -13.44
CA GLU A 5 -15.27 23.60 -13.94
C GLU A 5 -16.81 23.62 -13.83
N TYR A 6 -17.35 24.45 -12.94
CA TYR A 6 -18.77 24.54 -12.59
C TYR A 6 -19.37 25.92 -12.90
N SER A 7 -18.85 26.61 -13.92
CA SER A 7 -19.25 27.98 -14.29
C SER A 7 -20.75 28.18 -14.58
N LYS A 8 -21.47 27.11 -14.93
CA LYS A 8 -22.93 27.10 -15.08
C LYS A 8 -23.69 27.06 -13.76
N CYS A 9 -23.06 26.55 -12.71
CA CYS A 9 -23.69 26.23 -11.43
C CYS A 9 -23.32 27.20 -10.33
N CYS A 10 -22.10 27.74 -10.35
CA CYS A 10 -21.59 28.67 -9.34
C CYS A 10 -21.06 29.94 -10.00
N ASP A 11 -21.31 31.09 -9.37
CA ASP A 11 -20.63 32.34 -9.67
C ASP A 11 -19.28 32.37 -8.95
N PRO A 12 -18.15 32.30 -9.68
CA PRO A 12 -16.83 32.23 -9.05
C PRO A 12 -16.39 33.54 -8.40
N LEU A 13 -17.02 34.68 -8.72
CA LEU A 13 -16.67 35.97 -8.12
C LEU A 13 -17.31 36.14 -6.74
N ASN A 14 -18.57 35.70 -6.62
CA ASN A 14 -19.37 35.88 -5.41
C ASN A 14 -19.48 34.60 -4.56
N CYS A 15 -19.02 33.45 -5.07
CA CYS A 15 -19.16 32.13 -4.45
C CYS A 15 -20.63 31.75 -4.15
N VAL A 16 -21.55 32.13 -5.05
CA VAL A 16 -22.99 31.89 -4.91
C VAL A 16 -23.48 30.94 -6.01
N LEU A 17 -24.38 30.02 -5.64
CA LEU A 17 -25.06 29.15 -6.60
C LEU A 17 -25.96 29.96 -7.55
N LYS A 18 -25.95 29.58 -8.82
CA LYS A 18 -26.77 30.22 -9.86
C LYS A 18 -28.14 29.56 -9.95
N GLY A 19 -29.20 30.37 -9.94
CA GLY A 19 -30.56 29.91 -10.18
C GLY A 19 -31.03 28.84 -9.19
N LYS A 20 -31.43 27.67 -9.71
CA LYS A 20 -31.89 26.51 -8.92
C LYS A 20 -30.82 25.41 -8.80
N ALA A 21 -29.54 25.77 -8.91
CA ALA A 21 -28.46 24.82 -8.70
C ALA A 21 -28.50 24.26 -7.27
N GLU A 22 -28.36 22.95 -7.15
CA GLU A 22 -28.27 22.23 -5.87
C GLU A 22 -26.81 22.13 -5.40
N CYS A 23 -25.85 22.17 -6.34
CA CYS A 23 -24.42 22.10 -6.07
C CYS A 23 -23.63 22.93 -7.07
N GLY A 24 -22.39 23.29 -6.70
CA GLY A 24 -21.49 24.11 -7.54
C GLY A 24 -20.02 23.71 -7.47
N SER A 25 -19.71 22.61 -6.79
CA SER A 25 -18.35 22.11 -6.60
C SER A 25 -18.37 20.59 -6.34
N GLY A 26 -17.20 19.96 -6.21
CA GLY A 26 -17.11 18.57 -5.74
C GLY A 26 -17.38 17.48 -6.79
N PRO A 27 -16.83 16.27 -6.58
CA PRO A 27 -16.83 15.20 -7.58
C PRO A 27 -18.23 14.66 -7.87
N CYS A 28 -19.17 14.82 -6.94
CA CYS A 28 -20.54 14.36 -7.09
C CYS A 28 -21.46 15.38 -7.74
N CYS A 29 -21.03 16.61 -7.97
CA CYS A 29 -21.83 17.59 -8.68
C CYS A 29 -21.77 17.38 -10.21
N GLY A 30 -22.93 17.37 -10.87
CA GLY A 30 -22.99 17.36 -12.32
C GLY A 30 -22.61 18.72 -12.89
N LYS A 31 -21.49 18.80 -13.64
CA LYS A 31 -20.95 20.06 -14.20
C LYS A 31 -21.97 20.87 -15.03
N ASN A 32 -22.92 20.20 -15.67
CA ASN A 32 -23.96 20.82 -16.50
C ASN A 32 -25.37 20.81 -15.89
N THR A 33 -25.69 19.82 -15.05
CA THR A 33 -27.01 19.70 -14.43
C THR A 33 -27.12 20.53 -13.16
N CYS A 34 -25.99 20.83 -12.52
CA CYS A 34 -25.92 21.50 -11.23
C CYS A 34 -26.69 20.76 -10.12
N LYS A 35 -26.76 19.43 -10.24
CA LYS A 35 -27.41 18.51 -9.31
C LYS A 35 -26.43 17.49 -8.75
N CYS A 36 -26.70 17.03 -7.53
CA CYS A 36 -25.94 15.96 -6.89
C CYS A 36 -26.25 14.63 -7.58
N ASN A 37 -25.22 13.99 -8.14
CA ASN A 37 -25.37 12.68 -8.80
C ASN A 37 -25.63 11.59 -7.75
N ARG A 38 -26.37 10.55 -8.12
CA ARG A 38 -26.55 9.35 -7.30
C ARG A 38 -25.96 8.14 -8.00
N GLY A 39 -25.26 7.28 -7.26
CA GLY A 39 -24.68 6.04 -7.76
C GLY A 39 -23.48 6.22 -8.71
N ARG A 40 -23.02 7.45 -8.94
CA ARG A 40 -21.79 7.71 -9.67
C ARG A 40 -20.60 7.45 -8.76
N GLU A 41 -19.64 6.66 -9.23
CA GLU A 41 -18.36 6.47 -8.53
C GLU A 41 -17.60 7.80 -8.48
N CYS A 42 -17.28 8.25 -7.28
CA CYS A 42 -16.56 9.49 -7.03
C CYS A 42 -15.14 9.28 -6.49
N ARG A 43 -14.84 8.09 -5.97
CA ARG A 43 -13.48 7.67 -5.65
C ARG A 43 -13.31 6.19 -6.03
N LYS A 44 -12.20 5.91 -6.71
CA LYS A 44 -11.80 4.55 -7.08
C LYS A 44 -11.12 3.88 -5.89
N SER A 45 -11.38 2.58 -5.74
CA SER A 45 -10.54 1.71 -4.94
C SER A 45 -9.12 1.68 -5.50
N THR A 46 -8.13 1.79 -4.62
CA THR A 46 -6.70 1.72 -4.97
C THR A 46 -6.02 0.43 -4.52
N ASP A 47 -6.71 -0.37 -3.71
CA ASP A 47 -6.18 -1.58 -3.07
C ASP A 47 -7.33 -2.56 -2.78
N PRO A 48 -7.09 -3.88 -2.73
CA PRO A 48 -8.12 -4.84 -2.31
C PRO A 48 -8.78 -4.56 -0.95
N CYS A 49 -8.10 -3.81 -0.08
CA CYS A 49 -8.57 -3.39 1.24
C CYS A 49 -9.22 -2.01 1.26
N ASP A 50 -9.44 -1.40 0.09
CA ASP A 50 -9.96 -0.06 -0.09
C ASP A 50 -11.28 -0.11 -0.88
N PHE A 51 -12.38 0.44 -0.35
CA PHE A 51 -13.67 0.37 -1.03
C PHE A 51 -13.86 1.53 -2.02
N PRO A 52 -14.55 1.33 -3.15
CA PRO A 52 -14.97 2.44 -3.98
C PRO A 52 -16.15 3.19 -3.34
N GLU A 53 -16.17 4.51 -3.45
CA GLU A 53 -17.27 5.34 -2.98
C GLU A 53 -18.10 5.90 -4.11
N PHE A 54 -19.38 6.01 -3.81
CA PHE A 54 -20.40 6.46 -4.74
C PHE A 54 -21.15 7.66 -4.17
N CYS A 55 -21.54 8.55 -5.07
CA CYS A 55 -22.34 9.71 -4.73
C CYS A 55 -23.72 9.28 -4.23
N ASN A 56 -24.16 9.87 -3.11
CA ASN A 56 -25.44 9.53 -2.47
C ASN A 56 -26.65 10.27 -3.08
N GLY A 57 -26.42 11.23 -3.98
CA GLY A 57 -27.47 12.07 -4.58
C GLY A 57 -27.94 13.24 -3.71
N LEU A 58 -27.40 13.40 -2.52
CA LEU A 58 -27.78 14.44 -1.56
C LEU A 58 -26.65 15.43 -1.29
N SER A 59 -25.40 15.04 -1.55
CA SER A 59 -24.20 15.85 -1.35
C SER A 59 -23.38 15.93 -2.63
N GLU A 60 -22.73 17.08 -2.80
CA GLU A 60 -21.75 17.32 -3.86
C GLU A 60 -20.37 16.74 -3.55
N PHE A 61 -20.14 16.40 -2.27
CA PHE A 61 -18.97 15.69 -1.80
C PHE A 61 -19.17 14.18 -1.95
N CYS A 62 -18.06 13.49 -2.19
CA CYS A 62 -18.05 12.03 -2.14
C CYS A 62 -18.34 11.55 -0.72
N ALA A 63 -18.84 10.32 -0.58
CA ALA A 63 -18.95 9.70 0.73
C ALA A 63 -17.55 9.62 1.41
N PRO A 64 -17.49 9.56 2.75
CA PRO A 64 -16.24 9.37 3.46
C PRO A 64 -15.48 8.13 2.96
N ASP A 65 -14.15 8.23 2.88
CA ASP A 65 -13.25 7.12 2.52
C ASP A 65 -13.42 5.97 3.53
N MET A 66 -13.96 4.85 3.05
CA MET A 66 -14.17 3.63 3.83
C MET A 66 -13.21 2.54 3.37
N ARG A 67 -12.60 1.88 4.36
CA ARG A 67 -11.61 0.83 4.15
C ARG A 67 -12.04 -0.46 4.84
N ALA A 68 -11.50 -1.57 4.37
CA ALA A 68 -11.63 -2.85 5.03
C ALA A 68 -11.08 -2.77 6.46
N ALA A 69 -11.69 -3.53 7.37
CA ALA A 69 -11.21 -3.62 8.74
C ALA A 69 -9.81 -4.23 8.79
N ASP A 70 -9.03 -3.84 9.80
CA ASP A 70 -7.72 -4.45 10.05
C ASP A 70 -7.89 -5.96 10.26
N LEU A 71 -6.95 -6.74 9.73
CA LEU A 71 -6.91 -8.21 9.73
C LEU A 71 -7.97 -8.90 8.85
N GLN A 72 -8.74 -8.15 8.06
CA GLN A 72 -9.55 -8.75 7.01
C GLN A 72 -8.63 -9.38 5.94
N MET A 73 -8.92 -10.62 5.53
CA MET A 73 -8.13 -11.30 4.50
C MET A 73 -8.25 -10.61 3.13
N CYS A 74 -7.13 -10.46 2.45
CA CYS A 74 -7.00 -9.95 1.08
C CYS A 74 -6.10 -10.86 0.24
N ASN A 75 -5.97 -10.56 -1.05
CA ASN A 75 -5.15 -11.32 -2.01
C ASN A 75 -5.37 -12.85 -1.95
N ASN A 76 -6.59 -13.31 -2.20
CA ASN A 76 -6.95 -14.74 -2.12
C ASN A 76 -6.60 -15.42 -0.77
N LYS A 77 -6.68 -14.67 0.34
CA LYS A 77 -6.38 -15.12 1.71
C LYS A 77 -4.90 -15.36 2.00
N SER A 78 -3.99 -14.82 1.19
CA SER A 78 -2.55 -14.88 1.45
C SER A 78 -2.00 -13.65 2.19
N SER A 79 -2.85 -12.67 2.52
CA SER A 79 -2.43 -11.44 3.21
C SER A 79 -3.59 -10.84 4.02
N TYR A 80 -3.27 -9.92 4.92
CA TYR A 80 -4.24 -9.17 5.71
C TYR A 80 -4.28 -7.70 5.31
N CYS A 81 -5.46 -7.10 5.42
CA CYS A 81 -5.65 -5.67 5.39
C CYS A 81 -5.10 -5.05 6.67
N PHE A 82 -4.31 -3.99 6.54
CA PHE A 82 -3.91 -3.17 7.67
C PHE A 82 -3.90 -1.70 7.24
N LYS A 83 -4.67 -0.87 7.94
CA LYS A 83 -4.89 0.55 7.62
C LYS A 83 -5.42 0.78 6.20
N GLY A 84 -6.21 -0.16 5.70
CA GLY A 84 -6.78 -0.17 4.35
C GLY A 84 -5.80 -0.46 3.22
N ILE A 85 -4.64 -1.07 3.53
CA ILE A 85 -3.69 -1.56 2.54
C ILE A 85 -3.52 -3.07 2.74
N CYS A 86 -3.60 -3.84 1.67
CA CYS A 86 -3.29 -5.26 1.69
C CYS A 86 -1.79 -5.45 1.90
N GLN A 87 -1.40 -6.02 3.04
CA GLN A 87 0.00 -6.24 3.42
C GLN A 87 0.59 -7.46 2.70
N ASP A 88 0.66 -7.37 1.37
CA ASP A 88 1.25 -8.38 0.49
C ASP A 88 2.78 -8.25 0.47
N ARG A 89 3.46 -9.31 0.93
CA ARG A 89 4.93 -9.38 0.99
C ARG A 89 5.57 -9.34 -0.39
N THR A 90 4.93 -9.91 -1.41
CA THR A 90 5.41 -9.84 -2.80
C THR A 90 5.38 -8.40 -3.31
N MET A 91 4.33 -7.65 -2.98
CA MET A 91 4.25 -6.21 -3.30
C MET A 91 5.32 -5.40 -2.55
N GLN A 92 5.55 -5.70 -1.27
CA GLN A 92 6.62 -5.04 -0.50
C GLN A 92 8.01 -5.31 -1.11
N CYS A 93 8.30 -6.57 -1.44
CA CYS A 93 9.53 -6.98 -2.13
C CYS A 93 9.71 -6.26 -3.47
N THR A 94 8.65 -6.22 -4.28
CA THR A 94 8.64 -5.54 -5.58
C THR A 94 8.91 -4.04 -5.44
N ASN A 95 8.31 -3.38 -4.45
CA ASN A 95 8.52 -1.96 -4.20
C ASN A 95 9.94 -1.63 -3.72
N LEU A 96 10.56 -2.54 -2.95
CA LEU A 96 11.91 -2.32 -2.41
C LEU A 96 13.00 -2.62 -3.45
N PHE A 97 12.96 -3.81 -4.05
CA PHE A 97 14.02 -4.36 -4.89
C PHE A 97 13.71 -4.29 -6.41
N GLY A 98 12.45 -4.10 -6.78
CA GLY A 98 11.99 -4.03 -8.16
C GLY A 98 11.23 -5.28 -8.61
N LYS A 99 10.72 -5.25 -9.85
CA LYS A 99 9.76 -6.21 -10.43
C LYS A 99 10.15 -7.69 -10.45
N TYR A 100 11.42 -8.03 -10.19
CA TYR A 100 11.90 -9.41 -10.16
C TYR A 100 12.02 -9.98 -8.74
N ALA A 101 11.69 -9.19 -7.73
CA ALA A 101 11.62 -9.62 -6.35
C ALA A 101 10.23 -10.15 -6.04
N LYS A 102 10.19 -11.25 -5.29
CA LYS A 102 8.96 -11.89 -4.81
C LYS A 102 9.09 -12.20 -3.33
N GLU A 103 7.99 -12.60 -2.72
CA GLU A 103 8.04 -13.20 -1.39
C GLU A 103 9.08 -14.33 -1.32
N ALA A 104 9.88 -14.32 -0.27
CA ALA A 104 10.84 -15.37 0.01
C ALA A 104 10.16 -16.60 0.60
N SER A 105 10.77 -17.77 0.42
CA SER A 105 10.40 -18.93 1.20
C SER A 105 10.69 -18.71 2.69
N TYR A 106 10.02 -19.49 3.54
CA TYR A 106 10.32 -19.51 4.97
C TYR A 106 11.80 -19.81 5.23
N GLN A 107 12.42 -20.77 4.51
CA GLN A 107 13.85 -21.08 4.68
C GLN A 107 14.75 -19.88 4.36
N CYS A 108 14.45 -19.12 3.30
CA CYS A 108 15.21 -17.90 3.01
C CYS A 108 15.11 -16.88 4.15
N ALA A 109 13.90 -16.66 4.65
CA ALA A 109 13.67 -15.71 5.74
C ALA A 109 14.33 -16.18 7.04
N GLU A 110 14.25 -17.46 7.35
CA GLU A 110 14.88 -18.10 8.49
C GLU A 110 16.40 -17.93 8.43
N GLU A 111 17.05 -18.42 7.37
CA GLU A 111 18.52 -18.38 7.23
C GLU A 111 19.08 -16.96 7.25
N VAL A 112 18.44 -16.02 6.55
CA VAL A 112 18.90 -14.63 6.53
C VAL A 112 18.64 -13.97 7.88
N ASN A 113 17.43 -14.08 8.44
CA ASN A 113 17.14 -13.46 9.72
C ASN A 113 17.88 -14.11 10.88
N TYR A 114 18.34 -15.36 10.75
CA TYR A 114 19.19 -16.08 11.71
C TYR A 114 20.59 -15.47 11.89
N GLN A 115 21.06 -14.69 10.93
CA GLN A 115 22.39 -14.06 10.99
C GLN A 115 22.50 -13.02 12.11
N GLY A 116 21.39 -12.38 12.50
CA GLY A 116 21.36 -11.40 13.57
C GLY A 116 22.15 -10.12 13.28
N ASP A 117 22.33 -9.78 11.99
CA ASP A 117 23.12 -8.64 11.53
C ASP A 117 22.22 -7.51 10.99
N VAL A 118 22.81 -6.52 10.31
CA VAL A 118 22.08 -5.36 9.78
C VAL A 118 21.14 -5.69 8.60
N PHE A 119 21.34 -6.83 7.95
CA PHE A 119 20.54 -7.30 6.82
C PHE A 119 19.48 -8.31 7.26
N GLY A 120 19.76 -9.14 8.27
CA GLY A 120 18.82 -10.13 8.76
C GLY A 120 18.77 -10.18 10.28
N ASN A 121 17.62 -9.82 10.87
CA ASN A 121 17.40 -9.90 12.31
C ASN A 121 15.89 -9.82 12.65
N CYS A 122 15.55 -10.21 13.89
CA CYS A 122 14.20 -10.18 14.43
C CYS A 122 13.86 -8.89 15.22
N LEU A 123 14.53 -7.76 14.93
CA LEU A 123 14.27 -6.43 15.52
C LEU A 123 14.30 -6.41 17.06
N GLY A 124 15.18 -7.21 17.68
CA GLY A 124 15.30 -7.31 19.13
C GLY A 124 14.22 -8.16 19.81
N LYS A 125 13.32 -8.81 19.05
CA LYS A 125 12.46 -9.85 19.61
C LYS A 125 13.31 -11.09 19.95
N PRO A 126 13.00 -11.82 21.04
CA PRO A 126 13.71 -13.05 21.36
C PRO A 126 13.62 -14.04 20.20
N TRP A 127 14.67 -14.84 20.03
CA TRP A 127 14.79 -15.92 19.05
C TRP A 127 13.84 -17.09 19.34
N PHE A 128 12.54 -16.83 19.41
CA PHE A 128 11.54 -17.86 19.28
C PHE A 128 11.28 -18.06 17.79
N PHE A 129 11.34 -19.32 17.34
CA PHE A 129 11.27 -19.81 15.96
C PHE A 129 10.04 -19.36 15.14
N LEU A 130 9.19 -18.47 15.64
CA LEU A 130 7.89 -18.13 15.06
C LEU A 130 7.85 -16.73 14.41
N HIS A 131 8.97 -16.00 14.38
CA HIS A 131 9.00 -14.61 13.89
C HIS A 131 9.98 -14.36 12.74
N HIS A 132 10.48 -15.40 12.07
CA HIS A 132 11.44 -15.24 10.96
C HIS A 132 10.88 -14.42 9.80
N LEU A 133 9.56 -14.40 9.59
CA LEU A 133 8.91 -13.53 8.61
C LEU A 133 8.53 -12.15 9.17
N CYS A 134 8.60 -11.94 10.48
CA CYS A 134 8.20 -10.70 11.16
C CYS A 134 9.40 -9.75 11.44
N GLY A 135 10.61 -10.13 11.03
CA GLY A 135 11.83 -9.36 11.17
C GLY A 135 12.16 -8.51 9.94
N LYS A 136 13.44 -8.48 9.55
CA LYS A 136 13.87 -7.86 8.29
C LYS A 136 13.15 -8.51 7.11
N LEU A 137 12.87 -7.68 6.10
CA LEU A 137 12.21 -8.15 4.89
C LEU A 137 13.21 -8.97 4.06
N VAL A 138 12.88 -10.24 3.83
CA VAL A 138 13.63 -11.13 2.95
C VAL A 138 12.78 -11.47 1.74
N CYS A 139 13.38 -11.40 0.56
CA CYS A 139 12.71 -11.57 -0.72
C CYS A 139 13.44 -12.60 -1.59
N HIS A 140 12.74 -13.29 -2.48
CA HIS A 140 13.34 -14.12 -3.51
C HIS A 140 13.64 -13.27 -4.76
N TRP A 141 14.90 -13.24 -5.19
CA TRP A 141 15.32 -12.53 -6.39
C TRP A 141 15.50 -13.48 -7.58
N THR A 142 14.83 -13.16 -8.68
CA THR A 142 14.71 -14.07 -9.84
C THR A 142 15.38 -13.55 -11.11
N HIS A 143 16.35 -12.65 -10.98
CA HIS A 143 16.99 -11.98 -12.12
C HIS A 143 18.52 -11.96 -11.98
N SER A 144 19.23 -11.90 -13.10
CA SER A 144 20.71 -11.87 -13.10
C SER A 144 21.30 -10.50 -12.81
N LEU A 145 20.57 -9.43 -13.10
CA LEU A 145 21.01 -8.07 -12.78
C LEU A 145 20.91 -7.80 -11.27
N ILE A 146 21.81 -6.97 -10.78
CA ILE A 146 21.78 -6.45 -9.41
C ILE A 146 20.73 -5.35 -9.26
N VAL A 147 20.15 -5.25 -8.07
CA VAL A 147 19.29 -4.13 -7.68
C VAL A 147 20.11 -2.84 -7.68
N SER A 148 19.69 -1.87 -8.51
CA SER A 148 20.35 -0.58 -8.64
C SER A 148 19.64 0.49 -7.81
N ARG A 149 20.06 0.64 -6.55
CA ARG A 149 19.56 1.68 -5.63
C ARG A 149 20.70 2.30 -4.80
N ASN A 150 20.62 3.60 -4.59
CA ASN A 150 21.67 4.37 -3.89
C ASN A 150 21.37 4.58 -2.40
N ASP A 151 20.15 4.29 -1.95
CA ASP A 151 19.68 4.53 -0.60
C ASP A 151 19.63 3.27 0.27
N ILE A 152 19.90 2.10 -0.30
CA ILE A 152 20.03 0.81 0.40
C ILE A 152 21.35 0.11 0.07
N HIS A 153 21.84 -0.71 0.99
CA HIS A 153 22.79 -1.79 0.73
C HIS A 153 22.00 -3.09 0.60
N VAL A 154 22.38 -3.94 -0.35
CA VAL A 154 21.66 -5.19 -0.65
C VAL A 154 22.59 -6.37 -0.38
N GLN A 155 22.10 -7.36 0.37
CA GLN A 155 22.73 -8.66 0.59
C GLN A 155 22.02 -9.70 -0.27
N TYR A 156 22.80 -10.55 -0.94
CA TYR A 156 22.32 -11.71 -1.66
C TYR A 156 22.89 -12.97 -0.99
N THR A 157 22.01 -13.88 -0.61
CA THR A 157 22.34 -15.17 0.02
C THR A 157 21.82 -16.28 -0.87
N TYR A 158 22.69 -17.19 -1.28
CA TYR A 158 22.31 -18.33 -2.10
C TYR A 158 21.94 -19.53 -1.22
N LEU A 159 20.71 -20.03 -1.36
CA LEU A 159 20.19 -21.15 -0.58
C LEU A 159 19.39 -22.08 -1.48
N GLY A 160 19.86 -23.32 -1.66
CA GLY A 160 19.10 -24.37 -2.34
C GLY A 160 18.66 -24.04 -3.77
N GLY A 161 19.41 -23.24 -4.53
CA GLY A 161 19.01 -22.79 -5.87
C GLY A 161 18.26 -21.45 -5.90
N HIS A 162 17.96 -20.88 -4.75
CA HIS A 162 17.26 -19.60 -4.61
C HIS A 162 18.21 -18.49 -4.18
N ILE A 163 17.94 -17.27 -4.62
CA ILE A 163 18.65 -16.06 -4.17
C ILE A 163 17.76 -15.33 -3.17
N CYS A 164 18.06 -15.48 -1.89
CA CYS A 164 17.43 -14.75 -0.80
C CYS A 164 18.08 -13.36 -0.71
N THR A 165 17.27 -12.31 -0.83
CA THR A 165 17.74 -10.93 -0.88
C THR A 165 17.19 -10.16 0.30
N SER A 166 18.07 -9.44 1.00
CA SER A 166 17.69 -8.51 2.06
C SER A 166 18.44 -7.19 1.90
N ALA A 167 18.01 -6.15 2.63
CA ALA A 167 18.59 -4.83 2.53
C ALA A 167 18.79 -4.16 3.88
N TYR A 168 19.73 -3.22 3.89
CA TYR A 168 19.95 -2.27 4.96
C TYR A 168 19.86 -0.84 4.40
N LEU A 169 19.09 0.03 5.06
CA LEU A 169 18.92 1.41 4.65
C LEU A 169 20.17 2.23 4.99
N ARG A 170 20.75 2.94 4.02
CA ARG A 170 22.00 3.72 4.21
C ARG A 170 21.84 4.85 5.22
N THR A 171 20.67 5.49 5.20
CA THR A 171 20.35 6.62 6.05
C THR A 171 19.05 6.29 6.77
N ARG A 172 19.07 6.29 8.10
CA ARG A 172 17.87 6.01 8.89
C ARG A 172 16.76 7.00 8.52
N LYS A 173 15.68 6.47 7.95
CA LYS A 173 14.46 7.18 7.61
C LYS A 173 13.29 6.37 8.14
N PHE A 174 12.24 7.06 8.58
CA PHE A 174 10.99 6.43 8.99
C PHE A 174 9.90 6.71 7.96
N PRO A 175 9.11 5.71 7.54
CA PRO A 175 9.27 4.28 7.87
C PRO A 175 10.49 3.63 7.17
N ASP A 176 11.07 2.60 7.78
CA ASP A 176 12.15 1.80 7.18
C ASP A 176 11.54 0.72 6.27
N PRO A 177 11.73 0.80 4.93
CA PRO A 177 11.12 -0.14 4.00
C PRO A 177 11.82 -1.50 3.97
N THR A 178 12.96 -1.66 4.66
CA THR A 178 13.76 -2.90 4.69
C THR A 178 13.33 -3.88 5.79
N ILE A 179 12.22 -3.59 6.45
CA ILE A 179 11.63 -4.38 7.53
C ILE A 179 10.24 -4.83 7.07
N SER A 180 9.81 -6.03 7.46
CA SER A 180 8.46 -6.51 7.14
C SER A 180 7.40 -5.53 7.67
N SER A 181 6.43 -5.17 6.83
CA SER A 181 5.41 -4.19 7.20
C SER A 181 4.52 -4.71 8.34
N ASN A 182 4.05 -3.81 9.20
CA ASN A 182 3.08 -4.15 10.24
C ASN A 182 1.78 -4.67 9.62
N GLY A 183 1.21 -5.72 10.22
CA GLY A 183 0.00 -6.39 9.71
C GLY A 183 0.26 -7.36 8.57
N SER A 184 1.52 -7.53 8.13
CA SER A 184 1.88 -8.63 7.21
C SER A 184 1.76 -9.95 7.95
N MET A 185 1.25 -10.96 7.25
CA MET A 185 1.29 -12.34 7.73
C MET A 185 2.75 -12.75 7.96
N CYS A 186 3.00 -13.42 9.08
CA CYS A 186 4.32 -13.95 9.41
C CYS A 186 4.32 -15.39 9.94
N ASP A 187 3.14 -16.00 10.06
CA ASP A 187 2.94 -17.44 10.24
C ASP A 187 1.49 -17.79 9.87
N GLU A 188 1.13 -19.08 9.93
CA GLU A 188 -0.30 -19.45 9.88
C GLU A 188 -1.07 -18.75 11.02
N ASP A 189 -2.08 -17.98 10.65
CA ASP A 189 -2.92 -17.16 11.53
C ASP A 189 -2.17 -16.11 12.38
N LYS A 190 -0.99 -15.63 11.92
CA LYS A 190 -0.20 -14.57 12.61
C LYS A 190 0.29 -13.46 11.70
#